data_AF-A0A953DD69-F1
#
_entry.id   AF-A0A953DD69-F1
#
_cell.length_a   1.000
_cell.length_b   1.000
_cell.length_c   1.000
_cell.angle_alpha   90.00
_cell.angle_beta   90.00
_cell.angle_gamma   90.00
#
_symmetry.space_group_name_H-M   'P 1'
#
loop_
_entity.id
_entity.type
_entity.pdbx_description
1 polymer ?
#
loop_
_entity_poly.entity_id
_entity_poly.type
_entity_poly.pdbx_seq_one_letter_code
_entity_poly.pdbx_strand_id
1 'polypeptide(L)'
;MTMLSLIGLLLACFNGLLIYGLTPQAQQAAARSATATVRALETRVASPIVLTPTPTPNPSATPTPNPPIFWPNNNTPNAVLQLPEGHYLIYEQPYNPNLPSNPKNSRNPNSQQGNLFLAPLGGQPEALQAPGYIYNQAVRPTLTPSGQLLYSGDGLWLLDIFSGQAIQIATIDTDEVITSMALSADGRWLAWSSEPANGRGTIKIYAGPLASTRLVYQQSTADCPCFRVFAVLPASSKQVLAYLLLTDSRGSHEAIQNGLWVLPIPVAGEQGQQEPQEILDEDPQQGPLLLSPSERFLLYSPNEGQVPYPTDNSVPADIAALSYANSLSLASLAGSPPTLGAAQVVLPAQRALRSIADYHWVTTPLFTPDERALVYVEFSSDDQPPYGRHSALYTVQISDGNGHLRIAKPALLATSTAALLELGTWLNGHTVTFYADGNIFALDLSTGAIATLVQAGTYVRAIAVIGTGRI
;
A
#
# COMPACT_ATOMS: atom_id res chain seq x y z
N MET A 1 11.27 54.66 -14.62
CA MET A 1 10.56 53.37 -14.73
C MET A 1 10.04 53.24 -16.16
N THR A 2 10.56 52.28 -16.90
CA THR A 2 10.18 52.05 -18.31
C THR A 2 8.94 51.16 -18.37
N MET A 3 8.15 51.26 -19.45
CA MET A 3 6.88 50.53 -19.62
C MET A 3 7.05 49.00 -19.48
N LEU A 4 8.22 48.47 -19.81
CA LEU A 4 8.60 47.07 -19.60
C LEU A 4 8.69 46.66 -18.13
N SER A 5 9.13 47.55 -17.24
CA SER A 5 9.14 47.29 -15.79
C SER A 5 7.73 47.21 -15.21
N LEU A 6 6.78 47.96 -15.80
CA LEU A 6 5.38 47.95 -15.37
C LEU A 6 4.67 46.66 -15.80
N ILE A 7 4.97 46.17 -17.01
CA ILE A 7 4.45 44.89 -17.53
C ILE A 7 5.00 43.70 -16.73
N GLY A 8 6.29 43.74 -16.37
CA GLY A 8 6.90 42.72 -15.51
C GLY A 8 6.28 42.65 -14.11
N LEU A 9 5.96 43.81 -13.52
CA LEU A 9 5.30 43.87 -12.21
C LEU A 9 3.82 43.40 -12.30
N LEU A 10 3.11 43.74 -13.37
CA LEU A 10 1.73 43.30 -13.57
C LEU A 10 1.63 41.77 -13.76
N LEU A 11 2.56 41.16 -14.49
CA LEU A 11 2.60 39.70 -14.67
C LEU A 11 2.97 38.96 -13.37
N ALA A 12 3.81 39.55 -12.51
CA ALA A 12 4.10 38.99 -11.19
C ALA A 12 2.89 39.10 -10.24
N CYS A 13 2.14 40.20 -10.27
CA CYS A 13 0.95 40.38 -9.45
C CYS A 13 -0.24 39.50 -9.90
N PHE A 14 -0.40 39.22 -11.20
CA PHE A 14 -1.47 38.34 -11.69
C PHE A 14 -1.22 36.86 -11.41
N ASN A 15 0.03 36.39 -11.42
CA ASN A 15 0.34 35.00 -11.05
C ASN A 15 0.20 34.74 -9.54
N GLY A 16 0.47 35.74 -8.69
CA GLY A 16 0.29 35.62 -7.23
C GLY A 16 -1.17 35.55 -6.77
N LEU A 17 -2.11 36.14 -7.51
CA LEU A 17 -3.55 36.14 -7.18
C LEU A 17 -4.31 34.90 -7.69
N LEU A 18 -3.75 34.15 -8.65
CA LEU A 18 -4.33 32.89 -9.14
C LEU A 18 -4.02 31.70 -8.21
N ILE A 19 -2.95 31.76 -7.42
CA ILE A 19 -2.55 30.67 -6.50
C ILE A 19 -3.27 30.79 -5.14
N TYR A 20 -3.72 31.99 -4.74
CA TYR A 20 -4.46 32.19 -3.48
C TYR A 20 -6.00 32.06 -3.61
N GLY A 21 -6.54 31.88 -4.83
CA GLY A 21 -7.98 31.88 -5.11
C GLY A 21 -8.65 30.51 -5.30
N LEU A 22 -7.90 29.40 -5.22
CA LEU A 22 -8.41 28.03 -5.44
C LEU A 22 -8.04 27.14 -4.24
N THR A 23 -8.58 27.36 -3.05
CA THR A 23 -9.62 26.55 -2.35
C THR A 23 -9.49 26.85 -0.83
N PRO A 24 -10.54 26.73 0.03
CA PRO A 24 -11.65 25.77 -0.04
C PRO A 24 -13.03 26.43 0.01
N GLN A 25 -13.68 26.57 -1.15
CA GLN A 25 -15.13 26.79 -1.23
C GLN A 25 -15.89 25.59 -1.82
N ALA A 26 -15.20 24.50 -2.17
CA ALA A 26 -15.83 23.27 -2.66
C ALA A 26 -16.40 22.36 -1.55
N GLN A 27 -16.05 22.59 -0.27
CA GLN A 27 -16.47 21.72 0.84
C GLN A 27 -17.80 22.12 1.51
N GLN A 28 -18.50 23.18 1.07
CA GLN A 28 -19.77 23.60 1.69
C GLN A 28 -21.02 23.39 0.81
N ALA A 29 -20.87 22.96 -0.45
CA ALA A 29 -22.02 22.71 -1.34
C ALA A 29 -22.64 21.31 -1.21
N ALA A 30 -21.91 20.33 -0.66
CA ALA A 30 -22.38 18.94 -0.56
C ALA A 30 -23.40 18.69 0.57
N ALA A 31 -23.62 19.64 1.48
CA ALA A 31 -24.45 19.44 2.67
C ALA A 31 -25.94 19.86 2.53
N ARG A 32 -26.44 20.19 1.32
CA ARG A 32 -27.80 20.74 1.15
C ARG A 32 -28.72 20.07 0.13
N SER A 33 -28.38 18.89 -0.38
CA SER A 33 -29.24 18.19 -1.35
C SER A 33 -29.62 16.78 -0.88
N ALA A 34 -30.28 16.69 0.27
CA ALA A 34 -30.90 15.45 0.72
C ALA A 34 -32.26 15.75 1.37
N THR A 35 -33.24 16.16 0.57
CA THR A 35 -34.65 16.11 0.97
C THR A 35 -35.55 16.07 -0.27
N ALA A 36 -36.01 14.88 -0.67
CA ALA A 36 -37.29 14.70 -1.38
C ALA A 36 -37.68 13.21 -1.55
N THR A 37 -38.58 12.78 -0.67
CA THR A 37 -39.81 11.99 -0.93
C THR A 37 -39.78 10.69 -1.75
N VAL A 38 -39.99 9.60 -1.00
CA VAL A 38 -40.62 8.32 -1.41
C VAL A 38 -42.08 8.55 -1.85
N ARG A 39 -42.50 7.97 -2.99
CA ARG A 39 -43.89 7.55 -3.22
C ARG A 39 -43.97 6.37 -4.19
N ALA A 40 -44.81 5.41 -3.78
CA ALA A 40 -45.05 4.10 -4.35
C ALA A 40 -45.85 4.12 -5.66
N LEU A 41 -45.74 3.04 -6.44
CA LEU A 41 -46.88 2.50 -7.19
C LEU A 41 -46.74 0.98 -7.34
N GLU A 42 -47.62 0.25 -6.65
CA GLU A 42 -47.96 -1.15 -6.93
C GLU A 42 -48.96 -1.19 -8.10
N THR A 43 -48.85 -2.20 -8.98
CA THR A 43 -50.03 -3.01 -9.37
C THR A 43 -49.62 -4.35 -9.97
N ARG A 44 -50.29 -5.41 -9.50
CA ARG A 44 -50.11 -6.84 -9.80
C ARG A 44 -50.76 -7.27 -11.12
N VAL A 45 -50.27 -8.36 -11.72
CA VAL A 45 -51.12 -9.41 -12.31
C VAL A 45 -50.51 -10.78 -12.01
N ALA A 46 -51.35 -11.70 -11.51
CA ALA A 46 -51.01 -13.06 -11.10
C ALA A 46 -51.39 -14.10 -12.18
N SER A 47 -50.70 -15.24 -12.21
CA SER A 47 -51.22 -16.53 -12.67
C SER A 47 -50.45 -17.70 -12.04
N PRO A 48 -51.08 -18.88 -11.84
CA PRO A 48 -50.70 -19.84 -10.81
C PRO A 48 -49.87 -21.00 -11.38
N ILE A 49 -48.79 -21.40 -10.69
CA ILE A 49 -48.07 -22.65 -11.00
C ILE A 49 -47.64 -23.35 -9.70
N VAL A 50 -48.27 -24.52 -9.48
CA VAL A 50 -47.81 -25.77 -8.86
C VAL A 50 -46.74 -25.68 -7.75
N LEU A 51 -47.16 -26.01 -6.52
CA LEU A 51 -46.31 -26.14 -5.34
C LEU A 51 -45.54 -27.47 -5.36
N THR A 52 -44.24 -27.41 -5.60
CA THR A 52 -43.25 -28.41 -5.12
C THR A 52 -42.56 -27.84 -3.89
N PRO A 53 -42.27 -28.65 -2.84
CA PRO A 53 -41.72 -28.14 -1.59
C PRO A 53 -40.31 -27.59 -1.83
N THR A 54 -40.18 -26.26 -1.76
CA THR A 54 -38.90 -25.56 -1.78
C THR A 54 -38.21 -25.80 -0.43
N PRO A 55 -36.95 -26.27 -0.40
CA PRO A 55 -36.19 -26.32 0.84
C PRO A 55 -36.05 -24.88 1.36
N THR A 56 -36.58 -24.62 2.56
CA THR A 56 -36.42 -23.36 3.28
C THR A 56 -34.93 -23.04 3.42
N PRO A 57 -34.42 -21.93 2.85
CA PRO A 57 -33.07 -21.46 3.15
C PRO A 57 -32.98 -21.15 4.63
N ASN A 58 -31.92 -21.65 5.27
CA ASN A 58 -31.58 -21.31 6.65
C ASN A 58 -31.39 -19.77 6.74
N PRO A 59 -32.21 -19.03 7.53
CA PRO A 59 -32.14 -17.57 7.59
C PRO A 59 -30.88 -17.01 8.27
N SER A 60 -29.94 -17.87 8.67
CA SER A 60 -28.62 -17.48 9.22
C SER A 60 -27.44 -17.64 8.25
N ALA A 61 -27.65 -18.06 7.00
CA ALA A 61 -26.56 -18.09 6.02
C ALA A 61 -26.43 -16.73 5.33
N THR A 62 -25.46 -15.90 5.78
CA THR A 62 -25.02 -14.76 4.98
C THR A 62 -24.57 -15.29 3.61
N PRO A 63 -25.10 -14.78 2.49
CA PRO A 63 -24.71 -15.27 1.18
C PRO A 63 -23.20 -15.05 0.99
N THR A 64 -22.46 -16.09 0.63
CA THR A 64 -21.05 -15.95 0.25
C THR A 64 -20.99 -15.01 -0.96
N PRO A 65 -20.25 -13.88 -0.89
CA PRO A 65 -20.17 -12.97 -2.02
C PRO A 65 -19.58 -13.68 -3.22
N ASN A 66 -20.16 -13.45 -4.41
CA ASN A 66 -19.57 -13.93 -5.65
C ASN A 66 -18.21 -13.25 -5.83
N PRO A 67 -17.13 -14.01 -6.09
CA PRO A 67 -15.83 -13.41 -6.26
C PRO A 67 -15.82 -12.45 -7.46
N PRO A 68 -15.33 -11.21 -7.32
CA PRO A 68 -15.40 -10.19 -8.36
C PRO A 68 -14.26 -10.33 -9.39
N ILE A 69 -13.80 -11.56 -9.67
CA ILE A 69 -12.65 -11.83 -10.53
C ILE A 69 -12.97 -12.92 -11.55
N PHE A 70 -12.58 -12.67 -12.80
CA PHE A 70 -12.93 -13.46 -13.96
C PHE A 70 -11.68 -13.87 -14.72
N TRP A 71 -11.47 -15.18 -14.81
CA TRP A 71 -10.35 -15.78 -15.53
C TRP A 71 -10.73 -15.97 -17.01
N PRO A 72 -9.99 -15.40 -17.99
CA PRO A 72 -10.40 -15.37 -19.40
C PRO A 72 -10.66 -16.74 -20.03
N ASN A 73 -10.03 -17.80 -19.51
CA ASN A 73 -10.05 -19.15 -20.09
C ASN A 73 -10.90 -20.16 -19.29
N ASN A 74 -11.57 -19.75 -18.20
CA ASN A 74 -12.44 -20.65 -17.43
C ASN A 74 -13.89 -20.59 -17.93
N ASN A 75 -14.29 -21.60 -18.70
CA ASN A 75 -15.70 -21.88 -19.04
C ASN A 75 -16.49 -22.51 -17.87
N THR A 76 -15.85 -22.69 -16.71
CA THR A 76 -16.46 -23.20 -15.48
C THR A 76 -16.36 -22.14 -14.38
N PRO A 77 -17.44 -21.84 -13.63
CA PRO A 77 -17.38 -20.90 -12.53
C PRO A 77 -16.26 -21.30 -11.57
N ASN A 78 -15.41 -20.31 -11.21
CA ASN A 78 -14.16 -20.46 -10.48
C ASN A 78 -14.18 -21.67 -9.53
N ALA A 79 -13.32 -22.66 -9.77
CA ALA A 79 -13.20 -23.82 -8.89
C ALA A 79 -13.00 -23.34 -7.44
N VAL A 80 -13.67 -23.98 -6.48
CA VAL A 80 -13.54 -23.61 -5.08
C VAL A 80 -12.15 -23.99 -4.61
N LEU A 81 -11.37 -23.00 -4.18
CA LEU A 81 -10.04 -23.23 -3.61
C LEU A 81 -10.19 -23.88 -2.22
N GLN A 82 -9.50 -25.01 -2.03
CA GLN A 82 -9.39 -25.64 -0.71
C GLN A 82 -8.32 -24.92 0.10
N LEU A 83 -8.72 -24.36 1.25
CA LEU A 83 -7.81 -23.64 2.13
C LEU A 83 -7.07 -24.60 3.06
N PRO A 84 -5.78 -24.39 3.31
CA PRO A 84 -5.04 -25.25 4.24
C PRO A 84 -5.53 -25.03 5.67
N GLU A 85 -5.73 -26.12 6.41
CA GLU A 85 -6.06 -26.07 7.84
C GLU A 85 -4.88 -25.52 8.66
N GLY A 86 -5.18 -24.98 9.85
CA GLY A 86 -4.17 -24.46 10.76
C GLY A 86 -3.47 -23.18 10.26
N HIS A 87 -3.98 -22.53 9.22
CA HIS A 87 -3.46 -21.26 8.75
C HIS A 87 -4.38 -20.11 9.17
N TYR A 88 -3.77 -18.93 9.34
CA TYR A 88 -4.41 -17.71 9.79
C TYR A 88 -4.01 -16.56 8.89
N LEU A 89 -4.97 -15.72 8.54
CA LEU A 89 -4.75 -14.43 7.91
C LEU A 89 -4.68 -13.36 8.99
N ILE A 90 -3.66 -12.51 8.92
CA ILE A 90 -3.57 -11.26 9.67
C ILE A 90 -3.99 -10.15 8.72
N TYR A 91 -4.92 -9.30 9.15
CA TYR A 91 -5.35 -8.14 8.36
C TYR A 91 -5.60 -6.91 9.23
N GLU A 92 -5.44 -5.73 8.61
CA GLU A 92 -5.79 -4.45 9.22
C GLU A 92 -7.13 -3.95 8.69
N GLN A 93 -7.84 -3.21 9.54
CA GLN A 93 -9.08 -2.52 9.22
C GLN A 93 -8.99 -1.09 9.77
N PRO A 94 -9.12 -0.05 8.93
CA PRO A 94 -9.25 1.33 9.41
C PRO A 94 -10.51 1.52 10.26
N TYR A 95 -10.66 2.71 10.84
CA TYR A 95 -11.74 2.98 11.80
C TYR A 95 -13.11 2.60 11.27
N ASN A 96 -13.78 1.72 12.03
CA ASN A 96 -15.17 1.34 11.81
C ASN A 96 -15.96 1.68 13.08
N PRO A 97 -16.96 2.58 13.01
CA PRO A 97 -17.74 2.98 14.17
C PRO A 97 -18.54 1.84 14.81
N ASN A 98 -18.70 0.70 14.12
CA ASN A 98 -19.46 -0.46 14.59
C ASN A 98 -18.62 -1.50 15.35
N LEU A 99 -17.31 -1.30 15.49
CA LEU A 99 -16.40 -2.22 16.20
C LEU A 99 -15.85 -1.55 17.47
N PRO A 100 -15.53 -2.32 18.53
CA PRO A 100 -14.84 -1.77 19.69
C PRO A 100 -13.54 -1.10 19.23
N SER A 101 -13.46 0.22 19.40
CA SER A 101 -12.29 1.01 19.05
C SER A 101 -11.25 0.95 20.17
N ASN A 102 -9.97 0.83 19.82
CA ASN A 102 -8.87 1.15 20.73
C ASN A 102 -9.08 2.60 21.28
N PRO A 103 -8.87 2.92 22.57
CA PRO A 103 -8.98 4.28 23.10
C PRO A 103 -8.30 5.35 22.19
N LYS A 104 -8.91 6.54 22.12
CA LYS A 104 -8.48 7.67 21.29
C LYS A 104 -7.06 8.10 21.64
N ASN A 105 -6.07 7.69 20.85
CA ASN A 105 -4.68 8.08 21.05
C ASN A 105 -4.08 8.96 19.95
N SER A 106 -4.79 9.27 18.84
CA SER A 106 -4.15 10.01 17.74
C SER A 106 -4.47 11.51 17.68
N ARG A 107 -3.41 12.31 17.51
CA ARG A 107 -3.43 13.75 17.14
C ARG A 107 -3.00 14.02 15.69
N ASN A 108 -2.66 12.98 14.91
CA ASN A 108 -2.41 13.14 13.48
C ASN A 108 -3.77 13.23 12.75
N PRO A 109 -4.05 14.34 12.02
CA PRO A 109 -5.33 14.53 11.32
C PRO A 109 -5.61 13.47 10.24
N ASN A 110 -4.59 12.77 9.76
CA ASN A 110 -4.70 11.75 8.71
C ASN A 110 -4.73 10.30 9.25
N SER A 111 -4.46 10.12 10.54
CA SER A 111 -4.47 8.79 11.15
C SER A 111 -5.85 8.46 11.71
N GLN A 112 -6.26 7.21 11.54
CA GLN A 112 -7.55 6.73 12.04
C GLN A 112 -7.31 5.68 13.13
N GLN A 113 -8.27 5.50 14.02
CA GLN A 113 -8.23 4.35 14.94
C GLN A 113 -8.40 3.07 14.12
N GLY A 114 -7.35 2.28 13.96
CA GLY A 114 -7.45 0.98 13.29
C GLY A 114 -7.62 -0.16 14.28
N ASN A 115 -8.01 -1.32 13.76
CA ASN A 115 -7.94 -2.59 14.47
C ASN A 115 -7.13 -3.58 13.63
N LEU A 116 -6.39 -4.44 14.32
CA LEU A 116 -5.69 -5.58 13.74
C LEU A 116 -6.48 -6.85 14.07
N PHE A 117 -6.58 -7.75 13.11
CA PHE A 117 -7.34 -8.98 13.23
C PHE A 117 -6.51 -10.20 12.88
N LEU A 118 -6.84 -11.31 13.52
CA LEU A 118 -6.38 -12.66 13.20
C LEU A 118 -7.61 -13.49 12.81
N ALA A 119 -7.63 -14.04 11.61
CA ALA A 119 -8.71 -14.88 11.11
C ALA A 119 -8.17 -16.26 10.74
N PRO A 120 -8.64 -17.36 11.37
CA PRO A 120 -8.41 -18.69 10.82
C PRO A 120 -8.94 -18.74 9.39
N LEU A 121 -8.24 -19.40 8.46
CA LEU A 121 -8.72 -19.51 7.08
C LEU A 121 -10.04 -20.32 7.05
N GLY A 122 -11.15 -19.64 6.70
CA GLY A 122 -12.50 -20.22 6.78
C GLY A 122 -13.17 -20.13 8.16
N GLY A 123 -12.54 -19.45 9.12
CA GLY A 123 -13.06 -19.23 10.47
C GLY A 123 -13.55 -17.79 10.70
N GLN A 124 -13.92 -17.49 11.94
CA GLN A 124 -14.33 -16.15 12.36
C GLN A 124 -13.11 -15.32 12.78
N PRO A 125 -13.03 -14.03 12.39
CA PRO A 125 -11.93 -13.16 12.80
C PRO A 125 -12.02 -12.78 14.28
N GLU A 126 -10.85 -12.66 14.92
CA GLU A 126 -10.69 -12.13 16.28
C GLU A 126 -9.83 -10.86 16.25
N ALA A 127 -10.22 -9.84 17.01
CA ALA A 127 -9.44 -8.62 17.15
C ALA A 127 -8.22 -8.86 18.03
N LEU A 128 -7.04 -8.50 17.53
CA LEU A 128 -5.78 -8.57 18.27
C LEU A 128 -5.69 -7.44 19.30
N GLN A 129 -5.18 -7.76 20.49
CA GLN A 129 -4.84 -6.79 21.51
C GLN A 129 -3.54 -6.07 21.13
N ALA A 130 -3.65 -5.02 20.33
CA ALA A 130 -2.53 -4.22 19.83
C ALA A 130 -2.49 -2.84 20.54
N PRO A 131 -1.90 -2.75 21.74
CA PRO A 131 -1.81 -1.49 22.48
C PRO A 131 -1.11 -0.42 21.65
N GLY A 132 -1.63 0.81 21.70
CA GLY A 132 -1.01 1.95 21.02
C GLY A 132 -1.15 1.94 19.50
N TYR A 133 -1.69 0.88 18.86
CA TYR A 133 -1.85 0.81 17.41
C TYR A 133 -2.72 1.96 16.88
N ILE A 134 -2.22 2.62 15.84
CA ILE A 134 -2.91 3.66 15.10
C ILE A 134 -2.77 3.31 13.63
N TYR A 135 -3.89 3.33 12.89
CA TYR A 135 -3.85 3.09 11.45
C TYR A 135 -3.14 4.25 10.75
N ASN A 136 -2.14 3.90 9.94
CA ASN A 136 -1.40 4.82 9.10
C ASN A 136 -1.12 4.16 7.75
N GLN A 137 -1.71 4.70 6.68
CA GLN A 137 -1.56 4.17 5.33
C GLN A 137 -0.10 4.09 4.85
N ALA A 138 0.77 4.98 5.34
CA ALA A 138 2.19 5.02 5.00
C ALA A 138 3.06 4.05 5.83
N VAL A 139 2.55 3.56 6.97
CA VAL A 139 3.31 2.71 7.90
C VAL A 139 2.54 1.45 8.21
N ARG A 140 2.77 0.44 7.37
CA ARG A 140 2.05 -0.83 7.44
C ARG A 140 2.65 -1.75 8.50
N PRO A 141 1.83 -2.51 9.22
CA PRO A 141 2.31 -3.63 10.03
C PRO A 141 3.02 -4.67 9.16
N THR A 142 4.04 -5.30 9.71
CA THR A 142 4.83 -6.33 9.03
C THR A 142 5.04 -7.52 9.94
N LEU A 143 4.86 -8.74 9.42
CA LEU A 143 5.19 -9.96 10.14
C LEU A 143 6.71 -10.18 10.09
N THR A 144 7.34 -10.35 11.26
CA THR A 144 8.75 -10.73 11.35
C THR A 144 8.94 -12.19 10.95
N PRO A 145 10.15 -12.61 10.53
CA PRO A 145 10.46 -14.02 10.32
C PRO A 145 10.27 -14.89 11.57
N SER A 146 10.27 -14.31 12.78
CA SER A 146 9.96 -15.01 14.03
C SER A 146 8.45 -15.20 14.29
N GLY A 147 7.58 -14.68 13.42
CA GLY A 147 6.13 -14.78 13.55
C GLY A 147 5.51 -13.72 14.46
N GLN A 148 6.25 -12.67 14.83
CA GLN A 148 5.72 -11.54 15.60
C GLN A 148 5.26 -10.43 14.66
N LEU A 149 4.18 -9.74 15.01
CA LEU A 149 3.70 -8.59 14.27
C LEU A 149 4.41 -7.32 14.75
N LEU A 150 5.19 -6.69 13.88
CA LEU A 150 5.76 -5.37 14.07
C LEU A 150 4.75 -4.32 13.57
N TYR A 151 4.38 -3.37 14.42
CA TYR A 151 3.46 -2.29 14.05
C TYR A 151 3.82 -0.96 14.70
N SER A 152 3.19 0.10 14.20
CA SER A 152 3.39 1.48 14.66
C SER A 152 2.12 2.08 15.26
N GLY A 153 2.30 3.17 15.99
CA GLY A 153 1.24 3.99 16.55
C GLY A 153 1.80 5.07 17.46
N ASP A 154 1.56 4.99 18.76
CA ASP A 154 2.21 5.84 19.80
C ASP A 154 3.69 5.46 20.09
N GLY A 155 4.23 4.57 19.26
CA GLY A 155 5.58 4.04 19.30
C GLY A 155 5.70 2.88 18.32
N LEU A 156 6.77 2.10 18.44
CA LEU A 156 6.90 0.83 17.73
C LEU A 156 6.71 -0.33 18.71
N TRP A 157 5.98 -1.34 18.25
CA TRP A 157 5.56 -2.46 19.06
C TRP A 157 5.81 -3.78 18.34
N LEU A 158 6.21 -4.81 19.10
CA LEU A 158 6.20 -6.20 18.70
C LEU A 158 5.08 -6.93 19.43
N LEU A 159 4.19 -7.58 18.69
CA LEU A 159 3.13 -8.43 19.23
C LEU A 159 3.37 -9.88 18.83
N ASP A 160 3.46 -10.75 19.83
CA ASP A 160 3.31 -12.19 19.61
C ASP A 160 1.82 -12.49 19.38
N ILE A 161 1.48 -12.89 18.16
CA ILE A 161 0.09 -12.97 17.70
C ILE A 161 -0.73 -14.08 18.35
N PHE A 162 -0.09 -15.11 18.93
CA PHE A 162 -0.77 -16.26 19.52
C PHE A 162 -0.89 -16.14 21.03
N SER A 163 0.13 -15.60 21.71
CA SER A 163 0.08 -15.34 23.15
C SER A 163 -0.60 -14.01 23.48
N GLY A 164 -0.70 -13.09 22.51
CA GLY A 164 -1.20 -11.74 22.72
C GLY A 164 -0.21 -10.83 23.47
N GLN A 165 1.04 -11.29 23.71
CA GLN A 165 2.03 -10.50 24.42
C GLN A 165 2.60 -9.39 23.51
N ALA A 166 2.41 -8.14 23.92
CA ALA A 166 2.95 -6.97 23.25
C ALA A 166 4.13 -6.35 24.03
N ILE A 167 5.17 -5.93 23.32
CA ILE A 167 6.33 -5.22 23.86
C ILE A 167 6.56 -3.96 23.03
N GLN A 168 6.60 -2.80 23.69
CA GLN A 168 7.02 -1.56 23.04
C GLN A 168 8.54 -1.56 22.89
N ILE A 169 9.03 -1.42 21.67
CA ILE A 169 10.46 -1.45 21.32
C ILE A 169 11.03 -0.07 21.01
N ALA A 170 10.17 0.91 20.73
CA ALA A 170 10.55 2.31 20.62
C ALA A 170 9.42 3.22 21.11
N THR A 171 9.80 4.32 21.76
CA THR A 171 8.90 5.41 22.14
C THR A 171 9.16 6.60 21.24
N ILE A 172 8.12 7.39 20.96
CA ILE A 172 8.22 8.66 20.24
C ILE A 172 7.71 9.79 21.13
N ASP A 173 8.14 11.02 20.82
CA ASP A 173 7.64 12.19 21.53
C ASP A 173 6.13 12.39 21.23
N THR A 174 5.38 12.96 22.18
CA THR A 174 3.91 13.04 22.09
C THR A 174 3.37 13.91 20.94
N ASP A 175 4.24 14.71 20.33
CA ASP A 175 3.97 15.57 19.18
C ASP A 175 4.61 15.05 17.88
N GLU A 176 5.21 13.86 17.90
CA GLU A 176 5.77 13.19 16.73
C GLU A 176 4.86 12.10 16.19
N VAL A 177 5.08 11.76 14.92
CA VAL A 177 4.43 10.65 14.22
C VAL A 177 5.48 9.80 13.54
N ILE A 178 5.24 8.49 13.47
CA ILE A 178 6.05 7.58 12.67
C ILE A 178 5.58 7.68 11.22
N THR A 179 6.52 7.88 10.31
CA THR A 179 6.25 8.20 8.91
C THR A 179 6.66 7.11 7.94
N SER A 180 7.59 6.24 8.34
CA SER A 180 7.92 5.03 7.60
C SER A 180 8.64 4.01 8.47
N MET A 181 8.63 2.75 8.04
CA MET A 181 9.24 1.63 8.73
C MET A 181 9.67 0.56 7.71
N ALA A 182 10.87 0.00 7.87
CA ALA A 182 11.38 -1.08 7.05
C ALA A 182 12.15 -2.11 7.89
N LEU A 183 11.82 -3.39 7.66
CA LEU A 183 12.49 -4.55 8.24
C LEU A 183 13.37 -5.20 7.17
N SER A 184 14.60 -5.59 7.51
CA SER A 184 15.43 -6.39 6.60
C SER A 184 14.80 -7.77 6.37
N ALA A 185 15.07 -8.38 5.21
CA ALA A 185 14.53 -9.70 4.86
C ALA A 185 14.84 -10.79 5.91
N ASP A 186 15.98 -10.69 6.59
CA ASP A 186 16.37 -11.61 7.68
C ASP A 186 15.73 -11.29 9.04
N GLY A 187 14.96 -10.21 9.14
CA GLY A 187 14.26 -9.78 10.35
C GLY A 187 15.15 -9.21 11.46
N ARG A 188 16.45 -9.03 11.21
CA ARG A 188 17.40 -8.62 12.27
C ARG A 188 17.54 -7.11 12.38
N TRP A 189 17.37 -6.37 11.29
CA TRP A 189 17.50 -4.92 11.24
C TRP A 189 16.16 -4.24 11.05
N LEU A 190 15.97 -3.16 11.79
CA LEU A 190 14.85 -2.25 11.67
C LEU A 190 15.37 -0.86 11.37
N ALA A 191 14.73 -0.18 10.43
CA ALA A 191 14.90 1.25 10.22
C ALA A 191 13.52 1.91 10.15
N TRP A 192 13.41 3.12 10.69
CA TRP A 192 12.15 3.87 10.72
C TRP A 192 12.41 5.37 10.77
N SER A 193 11.42 6.15 10.35
CA SER A 193 11.48 7.60 10.38
C SER A 193 10.33 8.19 11.20
N SER A 194 10.58 9.34 11.81
CA SER A 194 9.58 10.15 12.49
C SER A 194 9.73 11.64 12.17
N GLU A 195 8.64 12.37 12.31
CA GLU A 195 8.61 13.83 12.19
C GLU A 195 7.54 14.42 13.10
N PRO A 196 7.59 15.74 13.41
CA PRO A 196 6.52 16.42 14.11
C PRO A 196 5.19 16.31 13.37
N ALA A 197 4.10 16.04 14.09
CA ALA A 197 2.75 15.84 13.53
C ALA A 197 2.21 17.04 12.75
N ASN A 198 2.79 18.23 12.93
CA ASN A 198 2.45 19.46 12.23
C ASN A 198 3.27 19.69 10.94
N GLY A 199 4.16 18.75 10.58
CA GLY A 199 5.04 18.82 9.42
C GLY A 199 6.18 19.85 9.53
N ARG A 200 6.41 20.41 10.72
CA ARG A 200 7.43 21.46 10.95
C ARG A 200 8.39 21.07 12.05
N GLY A 201 9.67 20.97 11.71
CA GLY A 201 10.74 20.77 12.68
C GLY A 201 11.83 19.89 12.10
N THR A 202 12.06 18.74 12.73
CA THR A 202 13.18 17.85 12.41
C THR A 202 12.65 16.46 12.05
N ILE A 203 13.01 15.99 10.86
CA ILE A 203 12.86 14.58 10.50
C ILE A 203 13.98 13.81 11.20
N LYS A 204 13.64 12.70 11.84
CA LYS A 204 14.57 11.80 12.52
C LYS A 204 14.50 10.42 11.87
N ILE A 205 15.65 9.82 11.62
CA ILE A 205 15.76 8.46 11.09
C ILE A 205 16.54 7.61 12.08
N TYR A 206 15.95 6.48 12.43
CA TYR A 206 16.49 5.51 13.36
C TYR A 206 16.79 4.21 12.63
N ALA A 207 17.89 3.56 13.00
CA ALA A 207 18.22 2.23 12.50
C ALA A 207 19.04 1.43 13.50
N GLY A 208 18.95 0.10 13.41
CA GLY A 208 19.72 -0.81 14.25
C GLY A 208 19.12 -2.22 14.29
N PRO A 209 19.59 -3.06 15.21
CA PRO A 209 18.91 -4.31 15.53
C PRO A 209 17.43 -4.09 15.87
N LEU A 210 16.55 -5.03 15.52
CA LEU A 210 15.09 -4.93 15.64
C LEU A 210 14.60 -4.30 16.96
N ALA A 211 15.13 -4.75 18.10
CA ALA A 211 14.71 -4.27 19.42
C ALA A 211 15.60 -3.15 20.01
N SER A 212 16.51 -2.58 19.23
CA SER A 212 17.53 -1.64 19.71
C SER A 212 17.99 -0.66 18.62
N THR A 213 17.03 0.02 17.98
CA THR A 213 17.35 1.09 17.01
C THR A 213 17.93 2.32 17.69
N ARG A 214 18.77 3.08 16.98
CA ARG A 214 19.32 4.37 17.44
C ARG A 214 19.14 5.43 16.36
N LEU A 215 19.13 6.70 16.75
CA LEU A 215 19.15 7.81 15.80
C LEU A 215 20.43 7.72 14.94
N VAL A 216 20.27 7.74 13.62
CA VAL A 216 21.38 7.64 12.65
C VAL A 216 21.42 8.84 11.70
N TYR A 217 20.30 9.53 11.52
CA TYR A 217 20.23 10.72 10.67
C TYR A 217 19.13 11.67 11.17
N GLN A 218 19.34 12.96 10.97
CA GLN A 218 18.36 14.00 11.26
C GLN A 218 18.53 15.18 10.29
N GLN A 219 17.43 15.83 9.94
CA GLN A 219 17.43 17.01 9.08
C GLN A 219 16.21 17.88 9.36
N SER A 220 16.24 19.15 8.94
CA SER A 220 15.04 19.99 9.02
C SER A 220 14.00 19.56 7.98
N THR A 221 12.71 19.65 8.33
CA THR A 221 11.61 19.55 7.35
C THR A 221 11.60 20.71 6.34
N ALA A 222 12.38 21.76 6.57
CA ALA A 222 12.55 22.87 5.64
C ALA A 222 13.61 22.59 4.55
N ASP A 223 14.47 21.59 4.77
CA ASP A 223 15.60 21.25 3.90
C ASP A 223 15.30 19.92 3.19
N CYS A 224 14.30 19.89 2.30
CA CYS A 224 14.04 18.70 1.50
C CYS A 224 15.22 18.42 0.51
N PRO A 225 15.52 17.17 0.13
CA PRO A 225 14.61 16.01 0.12
C PRO A 225 14.16 15.58 1.52
N CYS A 226 12.86 15.45 1.73
CA CYS A 226 12.25 15.16 3.02
C CYS A 226 12.23 13.64 3.28
N PHE A 227 13.40 13.15 3.72
CA PHE A 227 13.75 11.73 3.72
C PHE A 227 12.88 10.87 4.63
N ARG A 228 12.45 9.73 4.09
CA ARG A 228 11.84 8.62 4.82
C ARG A 228 12.55 7.33 4.47
N VAL A 229 12.53 6.38 5.41
CA VAL A 229 13.07 5.04 5.18
C VAL A 229 12.17 4.30 4.19
N PHE A 230 12.76 3.79 3.12
CA PHE A 230 12.15 2.85 2.18
C PHE A 230 12.58 1.40 2.47
N ALA A 231 13.87 1.17 2.70
CA ALA A 231 14.40 -0.16 3.01
C ALA A 231 15.68 -0.10 3.85
N VAL A 232 16.05 -1.24 4.44
CA VAL A 232 17.35 -1.45 5.10
C VAL A 232 18.00 -2.71 4.53
N LEU A 233 19.23 -2.55 4.03
CA LEU A 233 20.00 -3.62 3.42
C LEU A 233 21.20 -3.95 4.33
N PRO A 234 21.31 -5.18 4.84
CA PRO A 234 22.49 -5.61 5.59
C PRO A 234 23.75 -5.47 4.73
N ALA A 235 24.79 -4.86 5.28
CA ALA A 235 26.06 -4.72 4.56
C ALA A 235 26.95 -5.95 4.78
N SER A 236 27.68 -6.35 3.74
CA SER A 236 28.74 -7.35 3.82
C SER A 236 30.11 -6.75 4.19
N SER A 237 30.19 -5.42 4.30
CA SER A 237 31.41 -4.68 4.63
C SER A 237 31.75 -4.78 6.12
N LYS A 238 33.04 -4.66 6.45
CA LYS A 238 33.50 -4.54 7.85
C LYS A 238 33.39 -3.12 8.41
N GLN A 239 33.21 -2.11 7.55
CA GLN A 239 33.15 -0.69 7.93
C GLN A 239 31.72 -0.15 7.97
N VAL A 240 30.82 -0.75 7.20
CA VAL A 240 29.39 -0.39 7.13
C VAL A 240 28.59 -1.56 7.69
N LEU A 241 27.69 -1.27 8.62
CA LEU A 241 26.79 -2.24 9.24
C LEU A 241 25.56 -2.54 8.37
N ALA A 242 25.01 -1.49 7.75
CA ALA A 242 23.84 -1.57 6.88
C ALA A 242 23.82 -0.36 5.94
N TYR A 243 23.05 -0.46 4.87
CA TYR A 243 22.68 0.66 4.02
C TYR A 243 21.19 0.95 4.21
N LEU A 244 20.83 2.20 4.45
CA LEU A 244 19.44 2.63 4.39
C LEU A 244 19.15 3.13 2.98
N LEU A 245 18.03 2.67 2.41
CA LEU A 245 17.45 3.27 1.24
C LEU A 245 16.39 4.28 1.69
N LEU A 246 16.52 5.52 1.23
CA LEU A 246 15.69 6.65 1.61
C LEU A 246 14.92 7.18 0.41
N THR A 247 13.70 7.66 0.64
CA THR A 247 12.86 8.32 -0.36
C THR A 247 12.48 9.71 0.10
N ASP A 248 12.12 10.58 -0.85
CA ASP A 248 11.54 11.89 -0.58
C ASP A 248 10.02 11.81 -0.55
N SER A 249 9.45 12.26 0.58
CA SER A 249 8.01 12.41 0.75
C SER A 249 7.46 13.73 0.18
N ARG A 250 8.33 14.65 -0.24
CA ARG A 250 8.03 16.02 -0.67
C ARG A 250 7.18 16.80 0.33
N GLY A 251 7.35 16.48 1.61
CA GLY A 251 6.60 17.08 2.72
C GLY A 251 5.16 16.57 2.85
N SER A 252 4.74 15.56 2.08
CA SER A 252 3.42 14.93 2.26
C SER A 252 3.47 13.91 3.39
N HIS A 253 2.47 13.93 4.29
CA HIS A 253 2.28 12.88 5.30
C HIS A 253 1.67 11.59 4.75
N GLU A 254 1.34 11.55 3.46
CA GLU A 254 0.85 10.37 2.76
C GLU A 254 2.01 9.43 2.36
N ALA A 255 1.68 8.23 1.88
CA ALA A 255 2.63 7.19 1.48
C ALA A 255 3.37 7.49 0.17
N ILE A 256 3.66 8.75 -0.12
CA ILE A 256 4.33 9.21 -1.34
C ILE A 256 5.84 8.93 -1.24
N GLN A 257 6.41 8.43 -2.33
CA GLN A 257 7.82 8.07 -2.43
C GLN A 257 8.39 8.58 -3.75
N ASN A 258 9.28 9.57 -3.70
CA ASN A 258 10.00 10.07 -4.87
C ASN A 258 11.50 9.91 -4.67
N GLY A 259 12.23 9.69 -5.76
CA GLY A 259 13.67 9.46 -5.77
C GLY A 259 14.10 8.28 -4.90
N LEU A 260 15.39 8.01 -4.90
CA LEU A 260 15.99 7.00 -4.02
C LEU A 260 17.40 7.41 -3.69
N TRP A 261 17.73 7.42 -2.40
CA TRP A 261 19.07 7.70 -1.90
C TRP A 261 19.56 6.55 -1.03
N VAL A 262 20.88 6.40 -0.95
CA VAL A 262 21.54 5.47 -0.03
C VAL A 262 22.29 6.22 1.06
N LEU A 263 22.08 5.80 2.30
CA LEU A 263 22.82 6.27 3.47
C LEU A 263 23.57 5.07 4.10
N PRO A 264 24.90 5.07 4.13
CA PRO A 264 25.65 4.06 4.85
C PRO A 264 25.53 4.25 6.37
N ILE A 265 25.41 3.14 7.11
CA ILE A 265 25.44 3.15 8.58
C ILE A 265 26.80 2.62 9.03
N PRO A 266 27.72 3.49 9.47
CA PRO A 266 29.07 3.06 9.85
C PRO A 266 29.08 2.24 11.15
N VAL A 267 30.12 1.42 11.31
CA VAL A 267 30.45 0.81 12.60
C VAL A 267 30.76 1.92 13.62
N ALA A 268 30.33 1.73 14.87
CA ALA A 268 30.48 2.72 15.93
C ALA A 268 31.95 3.21 16.06
N GLY A 269 32.16 4.53 16.03
CA GLY A 269 33.48 5.17 16.17
C GLY A 269 33.86 6.08 14.99
N GLU A 270 33.25 5.91 13.83
CA GLU A 270 33.42 6.80 12.67
C GLU A 270 32.28 7.83 12.64
N GLN A 271 32.42 8.87 13.46
CA GLN A 271 31.42 9.94 13.59
C GLN A 271 31.65 11.02 12.53
N GLY A 272 31.02 10.85 11.37
CA GLY A 272 30.72 11.92 10.43
C GLY A 272 29.27 11.78 10.01
N GLN A 273 28.51 12.88 9.99
CA GLN A 273 27.16 12.88 9.43
C GLN A 273 27.31 12.67 7.92
N GLN A 274 27.04 11.45 7.47
CA GLN A 274 27.13 11.10 6.05
C GLN A 274 25.91 11.67 5.33
N GLU A 275 26.13 12.26 4.17
CA GLU A 275 25.05 12.73 3.31
C GLU A 275 24.50 11.56 2.48
N PRO A 276 23.16 11.41 2.38
CA PRO A 276 22.55 10.45 1.48
C PRO A 276 22.99 10.68 0.03
N GLN A 277 23.35 9.59 -0.67
CA GLN A 277 23.81 9.62 -2.05
C GLN A 277 22.68 9.19 -2.97
N GLU A 278 22.39 9.97 -4.01
CA GLU A 278 21.31 9.68 -4.95
C GLU A 278 21.60 8.42 -5.80
N ILE A 279 20.57 7.60 -5.97
CA ILE A 279 20.53 6.40 -6.81
C ILE A 279 19.49 6.57 -7.92
N LEU A 280 18.33 7.15 -7.58
CA LEU A 280 17.23 7.41 -8.50
C LEU A 280 16.83 8.89 -8.36
N ASP A 281 16.89 9.62 -9.46
CA ASP A 281 16.44 11.01 -9.55
C ASP A 281 14.92 11.09 -9.32
N GLU A 282 14.48 12.14 -8.63
CA GLU A 282 13.08 12.40 -8.37
C GLU A 282 12.35 13.15 -9.51
N ASP A 283 13.04 13.65 -10.53
CA ASP A 283 12.45 14.31 -11.73
C ASP A 283 12.44 13.32 -12.93
N PRO A 284 11.30 13.07 -13.62
CA PRO A 284 9.98 13.69 -13.51
C PRO A 284 8.96 12.90 -12.68
N GLN A 285 9.26 12.64 -11.41
CA GLN A 285 8.49 11.80 -10.47
C GLN A 285 8.77 10.32 -10.67
N GLN A 286 10.00 9.91 -10.33
CA GLN A 286 10.34 8.51 -10.19
C GLN A 286 10.23 8.10 -8.73
N GLY A 287 9.70 6.92 -8.46
CA GLY A 287 9.51 6.42 -7.09
C GLY A 287 9.81 4.93 -7.01
N PRO A 288 10.54 4.46 -5.98
CA PRO A 288 10.65 3.03 -5.73
C PRO A 288 9.28 2.49 -5.32
N LEU A 289 8.98 1.26 -5.73
CA LEU A 289 7.70 0.61 -5.43
C LEU A 289 7.89 -0.58 -4.50
N LEU A 290 8.89 -1.41 -4.79
CA LEU A 290 9.10 -2.67 -4.07
C LEU A 290 10.52 -3.19 -4.28
N LEU A 291 11.12 -3.74 -3.22
CA LEU A 291 12.28 -4.63 -3.32
C LEU A 291 11.84 -6.08 -3.45
N SER A 292 12.59 -6.86 -4.24
CA SER A 292 12.39 -8.30 -4.27
C SER A 292 12.69 -8.95 -2.91
N PRO A 293 12.10 -10.11 -2.57
CA PRO A 293 12.35 -10.82 -1.31
C PRO A 293 13.83 -11.05 -0.96
N SER A 294 14.69 -11.26 -1.95
CA SER A 294 16.14 -11.39 -1.79
C SER A 294 16.90 -10.07 -1.77
N GLU A 295 16.18 -8.94 -1.87
CA GLU A 295 16.69 -7.57 -1.90
C GLU A 295 17.63 -7.28 -3.08
N ARG A 296 17.60 -8.12 -4.12
CA ARG A 296 18.48 -8.00 -5.31
C ARG A 296 17.88 -7.19 -6.46
N PHE A 297 16.56 -7.03 -6.50
CA PHE A 297 15.89 -6.27 -7.53
C PHE A 297 15.07 -5.13 -6.93
N LEU A 298 15.12 -3.97 -7.58
CA LEU A 298 14.26 -2.83 -7.30
C LEU A 298 13.24 -2.71 -8.44
N LEU A 299 11.96 -2.84 -8.09
CA LEU A 299 10.86 -2.36 -8.91
C LEU A 299 10.62 -0.89 -8.58
N TYR A 300 10.60 -0.05 -9.60
CA TYR A 300 10.33 1.37 -9.46
C TYR A 300 9.48 1.87 -10.63
N SER A 301 8.84 3.02 -10.44
CA SER A 301 8.14 3.73 -11.50
C SER A 301 9.00 4.88 -12.00
N PRO A 302 9.39 4.94 -13.28
CA PRO A 302 9.97 6.14 -13.87
C PRO A 302 9.01 7.33 -13.98
N ASN A 303 7.70 7.08 -13.86
CA ASN A 303 6.65 8.07 -13.99
C ASN A 303 5.43 7.65 -13.18
N GLU A 304 5.06 8.48 -12.22
CA GLU A 304 3.77 8.39 -11.53
C GLU A 304 2.75 9.38 -12.14
N GLY A 305 1.47 9.10 -11.93
CA GLY A 305 0.38 9.91 -12.43
C GLY A 305 -0.70 10.15 -11.37
N GLN A 306 -1.38 11.28 -11.51
CA GLN A 306 -2.60 11.54 -10.75
C GLN A 306 -3.76 10.71 -11.29
N VAL A 307 -4.55 10.18 -10.38
CA VAL A 307 -5.75 9.39 -10.68
C VAL A 307 -6.98 10.23 -10.33
N PRO A 308 -8.03 10.24 -11.18
CA PRO A 308 -9.30 10.85 -10.81
C PRO A 308 -9.85 10.29 -9.49
N TYR A 309 -10.28 11.18 -8.60
CA TYR A 309 -10.83 10.81 -7.31
C TYR A 309 -12.27 10.31 -7.47
N PRO A 310 -12.60 9.06 -7.11
CA PRO A 310 -13.97 8.55 -7.21
C PRO A 310 -14.95 9.33 -6.32
N THR A 311 -16.13 9.68 -6.84
CA THR A 311 -17.09 10.54 -6.11
C THR A 311 -18.20 9.78 -5.38
N ASP A 312 -18.20 8.45 -5.46
CA ASP A 312 -19.23 7.55 -4.93
C ASP A 312 -18.81 6.82 -3.64
N ASN A 313 -17.63 7.15 -3.10
CA ASN A 313 -17.00 6.47 -1.95
C ASN A 313 -16.66 5.00 -2.19
N SER A 314 -16.51 4.58 -3.45
CA SER A 314 -16.04 3.23 -3.81
C SER A 314 -14.60 2.94 -3.37
N VAL A 315 -13.80 3.99 -3.18
CA VAL A 315 -12.40 3.92 -2.72
C VAL A 315 -12.26 4.76 -1.44
N PRO A 316 -11.61 4.24 -0.37
CA PRO A 316 -11.30 5.03 0.82
C PRO A 316 -10.51 6.30 0.49
N ALA A 317 -10.77 7.38 1.22
CA ALA A 317 -10.25 8.70 0.87
C ALA A 317 -8.72 8.80 0.86
N ASP A 318 -8.09 8.14 1.82
CA ASP A 318 -6.64 8.03 1.96
C ASP A 318 -5.98 7.16 0.88
N ILE A 319 -6.71 6.18 0.33
CA ILE A 319 -6.30 5.40 -0.84
C ILE A 319 -6.49 6.20 -2.12
N ALA A 320 -7.62 6.91 -2.25
CA ALA A 320 -7.92 7.72 -3.43
C ALA A 320 -7.02 8.95 -3.59
N ALA A 321 -6.38 9.41 -2.49
CA ALA A 321 -5.43 10.51 -2.50
C ALA A 321 -4.02 10.14 -3.02
N LEU A 322 -3.70 8.85 -3.14
CA LEU A 322 -2.37 8.38 -3.54
C LEU A 322 -2.05 8.74 -5.01
N SER A 323 -0.76 8.96 -5.29
CA SER A 323 -0.21 8.82 -6.63
C SER A 323 -0.03 7.34 -6.97
N TYR A 324 -0.14 7.03 -8.26
CA TYR A 324 0.05 5.67 -8.74
C TYR A 324 1.02 5.63 -9.91
N ALA A 325 1.83 4.57 -9.94
CA ALA A 325 2.73 4.28 -11.05
C ALA A 325 1.94 4.16 -12.36
N ASN A 326 2.34 4.89 -13.40
CA ASN A 326 1.79 4.73 -14.75
C ASN A 326 2.77 4.00 -15.70
N SER A 327 3.87 3.53 -15.13
CA SER A 327 5.00 2.88 -15.77
C SER A 327 5.73 2.01 -14.77
N LEU A 328 6.44 0.98 -15.23
CA LEU A 328 7.19 0.07 -14.37
C LEU A 328 8.53 -0.26 -15.01
N SER A 329 9.59 -0.15 -14.20
CA SER A 329 10.94 -0.59 -14.54
C SER A 329 11.49 -1.48 -13.43
N LEU A 330 12.24 -2.50 -13.83
CA LEU A 330 12.93 -3.40 -12.92
C LEU A 330 14.44 -3.31 -13.15
N ALA A 331 15.21 -3.12 -12.10
CA ALA A 331 16.67 -3.10 -12.16
C ALA A 331 17.27 -3.96 -11.05
N SER A 332 18.46 -4.52 -11.30
CA SER A 332 19.27 -5.13 -10.25
C SER A 332 19.81 -4.06 -9.32
N LEU A 333 19.85 -4.36 -8.02
CA LEU A 333 20.50 -3.56 -7.00
C LEU A 333 21.74 -4.33 -6.50
N ALA A 334 22.93 -3.77 -6.67
CA ALA A 334 24.18 -4.45 -6.32
C ALA A 334 25.28 -3.48 -5.93
N GLY A 335 26.32 -4.00 -5.29
CA GLY A 335 27.49 -3.22 -4.85
C GLY A 335 27.45 -2.85 -3.37
N SER A 336 28.49 -2.13 -2.93
CA SER A 336 28.66 -1.64 -1.57
C SER A 336 29.42 -0.30 -1.67
N PRO A 337 28.71 0.85 -1.81
CA PRO A 337 27.26 1.02 -1.66
C PRO A 337 26.42 0.41 -2.81
N PRO A 338 25.16 0.05 -2.54
CA PRO A 338 24.18 -0.35 -3.56
C PRO A 338 24.03 0.68 -4.68
N THR A 339 23.99 0.19 -5.92
CA THR A 339 23.78 0.98 -7.14
C THR A 339 22.81 0.25 -8.06
N LEU A 340 22.09 1.01 -8.90
CA LEU A 340 21.19 0.42 -9.89
C LEU A 340 21.96 -0.06 -11.12
N GLY A 341 21.68 -1.29 -11.52
CA GLY A 341 22.09 -1.84 -12.80
C GLY A 341 21.21 -1.34 -13.96
N ALA A 342 21.42 -1.91 -15.14
CA ALA A 342 20.62 -1.59 -16.32
C ALA A 342 19.15 -1.98 -16.10
N ALA A 343 18.25 -1.01 -16.27
CA ALA A 343 16.82 -1.21 -16.11
C ALA A 343 16.20 -1.99 -17.29
N GLN A 344 15.22 -2.82 -16.97
CA GLN A 344 14.33 -3.47 -17.93
C GLN A 344 12.93 -2.84 -17.79
N VAL A 345 12.38 -2.38 -18.90
CA VAL A 345 11.02 -1.81 -18.92
C VAL A 345 10.01 -2.93 -18.83
N VAL A 346 9.19 -2.93 -17.79
CA VAL A 346 8.05 -3.84 -17.61
C VAL A 346 6.80 -3.24 -18.25
N LEU A 347 6.52 -1.97 -17.96
CA LEU A 347 5.45 -1.18 -18.56
C LEU A 347 6.00 0.18 -19.01
N PRO A 348 5.86 0.54 -20.29
CA PRO A 348 6.34 1.82 -20.79
C PRO A 348 5.50 2.98 -20.23
N ALA A 349 6.13 4.15 -20.08
CA ALA A 349 5.44 5.34 -19.59
C ALA A 349 4.35 5.84 -20.55
N GLN A 350 3.21 6.18 -19.97
CA GLN A 350 2.09 6.80 -20.65
C GLN A 350 2.20 8.32 -20.53
N ARG A 351 2.23 9.02 -21.67
CA ARG A 351 2.43 10.48 -21.71
C ARG A 351 1.45 11.15 -22.65
N ALA A 352 0.87 12.25 -22.19
CA ALA A 352 0.00 13.13 -22.96
C ALA A 352 -1.11 12.39 -23.74
N LEU A 353 -1.78 11.43 -23.11
CA LEU A 353 -2.95 10.80 -23.71
C LEU A 353 -4.12 11.80 -23.74
N ARG A 354 -5.04 11.59 -24.68
CA ARG A 354 -6.11 12.57 -24.96
C ARG A 354 -7.23 12.52 -23.94
N SER A 355 -7.55 11.34 -23.43
CA SER A 355 -8.54 11.13 -22.38
C SER A 355 -7.89 10.56 -21.14
N ILE A 356 -8.41 10.92 -19.97
CA ILE A 356 -8.00 10.31 -18.70
C ILE A 356 -8.38 8.83 -18.63
N ALA A 357 -9.44 8.41 -19.35
CA ALA A 357 -9.84 7.01 -19.43
C ALA A 357 -8.89 6.13 -20.25
N ASP A 358 -8.01 6.74 -21.05
CA ASP A 358 -6.96 6.02 -21.77
C ASP A 358 -5.74 5.73 -20.87
N TYR A 359 -5.65 6.37 -19.70
CA TYR A 359 -4.57 6.12 -18.75
C TYR A 359 -4.85 4.88 -17.92
N HIS A 360 -3.76 4.15 -17.70
CA HIS A 360 -3.72 3.00 -16.81
C HIS A 360 -2.71 3.24 -15.70
N TRP A 361 -3.05 2.79 -14.50
CA TRP A 361 -2.20 2.91 -13.32
C TRP A 361 -2.00 1.54 -12.67
N VAL A 362 -0.88 1.39 -11.99
CA VAL A 362 -0.51 0.17 -11.28
C VAL A 362 -0.69 0.36 -9.79
N THR A 363 -1.29 -0.63 -9.14
CA THR A 363 -1.34 -0.74 -7.67
C THR A 363 -0.86 -2.10 -7.20
N THR A 364 -0.34 -2.14 -5.98
CA THR A 364 0.06 -3.36 -5.25
C THR A 364 0.88 -4.37 -6.07
N PRO A 365 2.02 -3.98 -6.68
CA PRO A 365 2.91 -4.95 -7.30
C PRO A 365 3.50 -5.90 -6.26
N LEU A 366 3.71 -7.17 -6.63
CA LEU A 366 4.27 -8.22 -5.78
C LEU A 366 5.13 -9.18 -6.60
N PHE A 367 6.34 -9.47 -6.12
CA PHE A 367 7.11 -10.60 -6.64
C PHE A 367 6.50 -11.91 -6.17
N THR A 368 6.56 -12.95 -7.01
CA THR A 368 6.36 -14.32 -6.54
C THR A 368 7.41 -14.69 -5.50
N PRO A 369 7.13 -15.62 -4.56
CA PRO A 369 8.09 -15.98 -3.52
C PRO A 369 9.42 -16.52 -4.06
N ASP A 370 9.42 -17.08 -5.27
CA ASP A 370 10.62 -17.57 -5.96
C ASP A 370 11.30 -16.51 -6.86
N GLU A 371 10.77 -15.28 -6.88
CA GLU A 371 11.21 -14.14 -7.68
C GLU A 371 11.20 -14.34 -9.21
N ARG A 372 10.52 -15.38 -9.69
CA ARG A 372 10.45 -15.68 -11.14
C ARG A 372 9.35 -14.95 -11.87
N ALA A 373 8.46 -14.28 -11.15
CA ALA A 373 7.46 -13.42 -11.75
C ALA A 373 7.15 -12.22 -10.86
N LEU A 374 6.58 -11.19 -11.49
CA LEU A 374 5.91 -10.08 -10.84
C LEU A 374 4.42 -10.18 -11.18
N VAL A 375 3.57 -9.94 -10.18
CA VAL A 375 2.12 -9.86 -10.31
C VAL A 375 1.70 -8.46 -9.84
N TYR A 376 0.79 -7.82 -10.55
CA TYR A 376 0.31 -6.49 -10.18
C TYR A 376 -1.12 -6.27 -10.67
N VAL A 377 -1.78 -5.27 -10.07
CA VAL A 377 -3.08 -4.80 -10.53
C VAL A 377 -2.85 -3.58 -11.40
N GLU A 378 -3.38 -3.64 -12.62
CA GLU A 378 -3.56 -2.47 -13.47
C GLU A 378 -5.02 -2.02 -13.38
N PHE A 379 -5.25 -0.72 -13.28
CA PHE A 379 -6.59 -0.17 -13.33
C PHE A 379 -6.67 1.08 -14.21
N SER A 380 -7.83 1.30 -14.83
CA SER A 380 -8.20 2.56 -15.46
C SER A 380 -9.35 3.22 -14.70
N SER A 381 -9.72 4.44 -15.08
CA SER A 381 -10.86 5.17 -14.52
C SER A 381 -11.72 5.72 -15.65
N ASP A 382 -13.04 5.75 -15.48
CA ASP A 382 -13.93 6.42 -16.43
C ASP A 382 -13.56 7.92 -16.57
N ASP A 383 -13.95 8.53 -17.69
CA ASP A 383 -13.68 9.96 -17.96
C ASP A 383 -14.75 10.90 -17.38
N GLN A 384 -15.76 10.36 -16.70
CA GLN A 384 -16.87 11.10 -16.09
C GLN A 384 -17.19 10.58 -14.68
N PRO A 385 -17.73 11.44 -13.79
CA PRO A 385 -18.25 10.99 -12.49
C PRO A 385 -19.25 9.83 -12.64
N PRO A 386 -19.18 8.78 -11.79
CA PRO A 386 -18.45 8.75 -10.52
C PRO A 386 -16.96 8.40 -10.61
N TYR A 387 -16.37 8.36 -11.83
CA TYR A 387 -15.00 7.95 -12.11
C TYR A 387 -14.73 6.50 -11.70
N GLY A 388 -15.63 5.61 -12.12
CA GLY A 388 -15.54 4.18 -11.82
C GLY A 388 -14.19 3.60 -12.23
N ARG A 389 -13.61 2.76 -11.37
CA ARG A 389 -12.34 2.08 -11.65
C ARG A 389 -12.59 0.72 -12.25
N HIS A 390 -11.79 0.35 -13.24
CA HIS A 390 -11.82 -0.96 -13.89
C HIS A 390 -10.47 -1.63 -13.72
N SER A 391 -10.44 -2.79 -13.08
CA SER A 391 -9.18 -3.42 -12.65
C SER A 391 -8.95 -4.76 -13.33
N ALA A 392 -7.68 -5.09 -13.55
CA ALA A 392 -7.22 -6.36 -14.08
C ALA A 392 -5.89 -6.76 -13.45
N LEU A 393 -5.66 -8.07 -13.31
CA LEU A 393 -4.42 -8.63 -12.80
C LEU A 393 -3.54 -9.01 -13.97
N TYR A 394 -2.27 -8.63 -13.87
CA TYR A 394 -1.25 -8.98 -14.84
C TYR A 394 -0.11 -9.71 -14.16
N THR A 395 0.57 -10.56 -14.92
CA THR A 395 1.84 -11.15 -14.53
C THR A 395 2.90 -10.90 -15.58
N VAL A 396 4.16 -10.84 -15.15
CA VAL A 396 5.30 -10.81 -16.03
C VAL A 396 6.36 -11.77 -15.52
N GLN A 397 6.92 -12.57 -16.43
CA GLN A 397 8.00 -13.50 -16.10
C GLN A 397 9.34 -12.77 -16.04
N ILE A 398 10.11 -13.11 -15.01
CA ILE A 398 11.42 -12.57 -14.71
C ILE A 398 12.43 -13.71 -14.87
N SER A 399 13.51 -13.43 -15.59
CA SER A 399 14.64 -14.35 -15.66
C SER A 399 15.94 -13.58 -15.46
N ASP A 400 16.82 -14.13 -14.63
CA ASP A 400 18.21 -13.71 -14.55
C ASP A 400 19.10 -14.82 -15.14
N GLY A 401 20.09 -14.45 -15.93
CA GLY A 401 21.02 -15.40 -16.53
C GLY A 401 22.28 -14.71 -17.01
N ASN A 402 23.45 -15.24 -16.62
CA ASN A 402 24.76 -14.65 -16.92
C ASN A 402 24.89 -13.17 -16.49
N GLY A 403 24.24 -12.77 -15.39
CA GLY A 403 24.25 -11.39 -14.89
C GLY A 403 23.34 -10.42 -15.67
N HIS A 404 22.48 -10.92 -16.58
CA HIS A 404 21.52 -10.10 -17.31
C HIS A 404 20.09 -10.40 -16.87
N LEU A 405 19.42 -9.37 -16.37
CA LEU A 405 17.99 -9.37 -16.09
C LEU A 405 17.20 -9.31 -17.41
N ARG A 406 16.17 -10.15 -17.54
CA ARG A 406 15.25 -10.16 -18.68
C ARG A 406 13.81 -10.26 -18.19
N ILE A 407 12.95 -9.48 -18.84
CA ILE A 407 11.54 -9.36 -18.54
C ILE A 407 10.73 -9.77 -19.76
N ALA A 408 9.78 -10.69 -19.57
CA ALA A 408 8.86 -11.09 -20.61
C ALA A 408 7.81 -10.00 -20.88
N LYS A 409 6.98 -10.18 -21.90
CA LYS A 409 5.82 -9.30 -22.09
C LYS A 409 4.80 -9.55 -20.97
N PRO A 410 4.19 -8.51 -20.38
CA PRO A 410 3.07 -8.68 -19.46
C PRO A 410 1.93 -9.50 -20.07
N ALA A 411 1.36 -10.39 -19.27
CA ALA A 411 0.23 -11.23 -19.63
C ALA A 411 -0.95 -10.97 -18.69
N LEU A 412 -2.14 -10.79 -19.25
CA LEU A 412 -3.39 -10.69 -18.50
C LEU A 412 -3.67 -12.03 -17.82
N LEU A 413 -3.85 -12.00 -16.50
CA LEU A 413 -4.27 -13.14 -15.69
C LEU A 413 -5.79 -13.18 -15.54
N ALA A 414 -6.37 -12.07 -15.09
CA ALA A 414 -7.79 -11.99 -14.78
C ALA A 414 -8.31 -10.55 -14.89
N THR A 415 -9.61 -10.41 -15.13
CA THR A 415 -10.32 -9.12 -15.07
C THR A 415 -11.17 -9.07 -13.81
N SER A 416 -11.49 -7.87 -13.32
CA SER A 416 -12.28 -7.70 -12.11
C SER A 416 -13.44 -6.73 -12.33
N THR A 417 -14.55 -6.99 -11.64
CA THR A 417 -15.68 -6.04 -11.51
C THR A 417 -15.60 -5.24 -10.23
N ALA A 418 -14.55 -5.42 -9.42
CA ALA A 418 -14.38 -4.70 -8.17
C ALA A 418 -14.04 -3.23 -8.42
N ALA A 419 -14.66 -2.34 -7.66
CA ALA A 419 -14.36 -0.92 -7.74
C ALA A 419 -13.01 -0.57 -7.07
N LEU A 420 -12.60 -1.36 -6.07
CA LEU A 420 -11.23 -1.34 -5.54
C LEU A 420 -10.68 -2.76 -5.43
N LEU A 421 -9.53 -2.98 -6.04
CA LEU A 421 -8.79 -4.23 -6.01
C LEU A 421 -7.34 -3.98 -5.56
N GLU A 422 -6.88 -4.73 -4.57
CA GLU A 422 -5.51 -4.64 -4.06
C GLU A 422 -4.97 -6.03 -3.74
N LEU A 423 -3.77 -6.35 -4.20
CA LEU A 423 -3.09 -7.58 -3.81
C LEU A 423 -2.58 -7.47 -2.36
N GLY A 424 -2.67 -8.60 -1.66
CA GLY A 424 -2.19 -8.77 -0.29
C GLY A 424 -0.89 -9.56 -0.23
N THR A 425 -0.83 -10.53 0.67
CA THR A 425 0.32 -11.45 0.80
C THR A 425 0.12 -12.74 0.02
N TRP A 426 1.22 -13.47 -0.20
CA TRP A 426 1.18 -14.87 -0.60
C TRP A 426 0.74 -15.76 0.56
N LEU A 427 -0.15 -16.71 0.26
CA LEU A 427 -0.49 -17.84 1.13
C LEU A 427 0.49 -19.00 0.91
N ASN A 428 0.94 -19.18 -0.33
CA ASN A 428 1.98 -20.14 -0.73
C ASN A 428 2.60 -19.68 -2.06
N GLY A 429 3.43 -20.53 -2.71
CA GLY A 429 4.12 -20.18 -3.95
C GLY A 429 3.26 -19.88 -5.19
N HIS A 430 1.95 -20.11 -5.15
CA HIS A 430 1.03 -19.91 -6.28
C HIS A 430 -0.32 -19.30 -5.89
N THR A 431 -0.60 -19.14 -4.60
CA THR A 431 -1.86 -18.59 -4.08
C THR A 431 -1.62 -17.23 -3.45
N VAL A 432 -2.23 -16.19 -4.00
CA VAL A 432 -2.14 -14.81 -3.52
C VAL A 432 -3.44 -14.39 -2.86
N THR A 433 -3.36 -13.63 -1.77
CA THR A 433 -4.54 -12.97 -1.19
C THR A 433 -4.79 -11.65 -1.89
N PHE A 434 -6.05 -11.23 -1.94
CA PHE A 434 -6.39 -9.91 -2.47
C PHE A 434 -7.64 -9.36 -1.79
N TYR A 435 -7.67 -8.04 -1.62
CA TYR A 435 -8.85 -7.30 -1.24
C TYR A 435 -9.69 -6.99 -2.47
N ALA A 436 -11.01 -7.15 -2.37
CA ALA A 436 -11.97 -6.60 -3.32
C ALA A 436 -13.29 -6.24 -2.63
N ASP A 437 -13.70 -4.98 -2.78
CA ASP A 437 -15.00 -4.42 -2.36
C ASP A 437 -15.51 -4.92 -0.99
N GLY A 438 -14.69 -4.75 0.04
CA GLY A 438 -15.04 -5.08 1.43
C GLY A 438 -14.73 -6.51 1.86
N ASN A 439 -14.07 -7.30 1.03
CA ASN A 439 -13.76 -8.71 1.31
C ASN A 439 -12.29 -9.01 1.02
N ILE A 440 -11.75 -10.05 1.66
CA ILE A 440 -10.44 -10.62 1.32
C ILE A 440 -10.67 -12.01 0.73
N PHE A 441 -10.01 -12.29 -0.38
CA PHE A 441 -10.05 -13.56 -1.09
C PHE A 441 -8.66 -14.17 -1.19
N ALA A 442 -8.58 -15.46 -1.50
CA ALA A 442 -7.39 -16.17 -1.93
C ALA A 442 -7.59 -16.68 -3.35
N LEU A 443 -6.62 -16.42 -4.23
CA LEU A 443 -6.63 -16.81 -5.65
C LEU A 443 -5.40 -17.66 -5.97
N ASP A 444 -5.65 -18.86 -6.45
CA ASP A 444 -4.62 -19.71 -7.06
C ASP A 444 -4.36 -19.24 -8.49
N LEU A 445 -3.16 -18.71 -8.75
CA LEU A 445 -2.78 -18.15 -10.04
C LEU A 445 -2.53 -19.21 -11.12
N SER A 446 -2.43 -20.48 -10.74
CA SER A 446 -2.22 -21.59 -11.67
C SER A 446 -3.53 -22.20 -12.17
N THR A 447 -4.56 -22.21 -11.34
CA THR A 447 -5.86 -22.83 -11.65
C THR A 447 -7.00 -21.82 -11.80
N GLY A 448 -6.83 -20.59 -11.32
CA GLY A 448 -7.90 -19.61 -11.18
C GLY A 448 -8.91 -19.96 -10.07
N ALA A 449 -8.60 -20.96 -9.22
CA ALA A 449 -9.45 -21.33 -8.10
C ALA A 449 -9.45 -20.21 -7.04
N ILE A 450 -10.61 -20.00 -6.41
CA ILE A 450 -10.80 -18.90 -5.46
C ILE A 450 -11.56 -19.31 -4.21
N ALA A 451 -11.23 -18.67 -3.09
CA ALA A 451 -11.96 -18.76 -1.84
C ALA A 451 -12.11 -17.39 -1.18
N THR A 452 -13.22 -17.17 -0.49
CA THR A 452 -13.39 -15.99 0.38
C THR A 452 -12.74 -16.29 1.73
N LEU A 453 -11.88 -15.39 2.20
CA LEU A 453 -11.21 -15.48 3.50
C LEU A 453 -11.93 -14.65 4.57
N VAL A 454 -12.30 -13.41 4.23
CA VAL A 454 -12.90 -12.44 5.16
C VAL A 454 -14.01 -11.68 4.45
N GLN A 455 -15.14 -11.50 5.14
CA GLN A 455 -16.25 -10.64 4.71
C GLN A 455 -16.39 -9.47 5.69
N ALA A 456 -15.64 -8.39 5.46
CA ALA A 456 -15.59 -7.26 6.39
C ALA A 456 -16.70 -6.22 6.11
N GLY A 457 -17.20 -6.16 4.87
CA GLY A 457 -18.19 -5.16 4.44
C GLY A 457 -17.65 -3.73 4.38
N THR A 458 -16.34 -3.55 4.61
CA THR A 458 -15.62 -2.28 4.55
C THR A 458 -14.18 -2.56 4.15
N TYR A 459 -13.44 -1.51 3.82
CA TYR A 459 -12.03 -1.63 3.46
C TYR A 459 -11.22 -2.35 4.55
N VAL A 460 -10.43 -3.33 4.11
CA VAL A 460 -9.49 -4.12 4.91
C VAL A 460 -8.28 -4.45 4.06
N ARG A 461 -7.13 -4.65 4.69
CA ARG A 461 -5.89 -5.03 3.99
C ARG A 461 -5.27 -6.26 4.61
N ALA A 462 -5.01 -7.28 3.79
CA ALA A 462 -4.24 -8.45 4.20
C ALA A 462 -2.77 -8.06 4.47
N ILE A 463 -2.26 -8.43 5.65
CA ILE A 463 -0.89 -8.16 6.08
C ILE A 463 -0.01 -9.40 5.83
N ALA A 464 -0.43 -10.55 6.35
CA ALA A 464 0.35 -11.78 6.30
C ALA A 464 -0.54 -13.01 6.46
N VAL A 465 -0.02 -14.17 6.06
CA VAL A 465 -0.61 -15.50 6.33
C VAL A 465 0.42 -16.31 7.10
N ILE A 466 0.00 -16.96 8.18
CA ILE A 466 0.84 -17.78 9.05
C ILE A 466 0.20 -19.15 9.31
N GLY A 467 1.00 -20.20 9.29
CA GLY A 467 0.57 -21.56 9.64
C GLY A 467 0.93 -21.93 11.09
N THR A 468 0.16 -22.82 11.70
CA THR A 468 0.51 -23.49 12.96
C THR A 468 1.51 -24.61 12.66
N GLY A 469 2.79 -24.25 12.61
CA GLY A 469 3.93 -25.14 12.41
C GLY A 469 5.21 -24.35 12.62
N ARG A 470 6.33 -25.00 13.01
CA ARG A 470 7.61 -24.29 13.13
C ARG A 470 7.95 -23.66 11.78
N ILE A 471 8.17 -22.35 11.78
CA ILE A 471 8.77 -21.58 10.69
C ILE A 471 10.15 -22.18 10.37
#